data_AF-A0A7V9PTV8-F1
#
_entry.id   AF-A0A7V9PTV8-F1
#
_cell.length_a   1.000
_cell.length_b   1.000
_cell.length_c   1.000
_cell.angle_alpha   90.00
_cell.angle_beta   90.00
_cell.angle_gamma   90.00
#
_symmetry.space_group_name_H-M   'P 1'
#
loop_
_entity.id
_entity.type
_entity.pdbx_description
1 polymer ?
#
loop_
_entity_poly.entity_id
_entity_poly.type
_entity_poly.pdbx_seq_one_letter_code
_entity_poly.pdbx_strand_id
1 'polypeptide(L)' 'MTLDGTNTWVLRAIRSARSVVVDPGPLDDGHLAAVREAAGRVGLVVLTHRHHDHSE' A
#
# COMPACT_ATOMS: atom_id res chain seq x y z
N MET A 1 -12.82 16.32 1.10
CA MET A 1 -13.70 15.24 0.60
C MET A 1 -12.89 13.95 0.68
N THR A 2 -12.93 13.28 1.82
CA THR A 2 -12.35 11.94 2.02
C THR A 2 -13.54 11.00 2.19
N LEU A 3 -13.83 10.23 1.15
CA LEU A 3 -14.71 9.07 1.26
C LEU A 3 -13.98 8.07 2.16
N ASP A 4 -14.31 8.00 3.45
CA ASP A 4 -14.03 6.92 4.41
C ASP A 4 -12.70 6.10 4.28
N GLY A 5 -11.58 6.75 3.98
CA GLY A 5 -10.23 6.17 4.11
C GLY A 5 -9.43 6.04 2.81
N THR A 6 -8.13 5.74 2.98
CA THR A 6 -7.19 5.46 1.88
C THR A 6 -7.31 4.00 1.47
N ASN A 7 -7.58 3.73 0.19
CA ASN A 7 -7.43 2.38 -0.35
C ASN A 7 -5.95 2.10 -0.64
N THR A 8 -5.38 1.08 0.01
CA THR A 8 -4.07 0.54 -0.36
C THR A 8 -4.23 -0.58 -1.39
N TRP A 9 -3.43 -0.52 -2.45
CA TRP A 9 -3.43 -1.56 -3.50
C TRP A 9 -2.13 -2.35 -3.51
N VAL A 10 -2.27 -3.67 -3.63
CA VAL A 10 -1.13 -4.59 -3.82
C VAL A 10 -1.24 -5.23 -5.20
N LEU A 11 -0.27 -4.92 -6.06
CA LEU A 11 -0.24 -5.42 -7.44
C LEU A 11 0.91 -6.41 -7.61
N ARG A 12 0.64 -7.60 -8.15
CA ARG A 12 1.65 -8.61 -8.45
C ARG A 12 1.32 -9.31 -9.77
N ALA A 13 2.28 -9.37 -10.68
CA ALA A 13 2.17 -10.20 -11.87
C ALA A 13 2.24 -11.70 -11.48
N ILE A 14 1.48 -12.56 -12.17
CA ILE A 14 1.32 -14.00 -11.85
C ILE A 14 2.65 -14.75 -11.64
N ARG A 15 3.74 -14.34 -12.32
CA ARG A 15 5.07 -14.95 -12.22
C ARG A 15 6.13 -14.09 -11.54
N SER A 16 5.75 -12.95 -10.96
CA SER A 16 6.68 -12.07 -10.25
C SER A 16 6.78 -12.47 -8.78
N ALA A 17 8.01 -12.59 -8.29
CA ALA A 17 8.29 -12.74 -6.86
C ALA A 17 8.11 -11.42 -6.08
N ARG A 18 7.96 -10.28 -6.77
CA ARG A 18 7.83 -8.95 -6.16
C ARG A 18 6.46 -8.32 -6.44
N SER A 19 5.97 -7.53 -5.48
CA SER A 19 4.77 -6.71 -5.60
C SER A 19 5.10 -5.21 -5.71
N VAL A 20 4.10 -4.46 -6.17
CA VAL A 20 4.03 -2.99 -6.05
C VAL A 20 2.94 -2.66 -5.06
N VAL A 21 3.23 -1.76 -4.11
CA VAL A 21 2.23 -1.21 -3.18
C VAL A 21 1.90 0.21 -3.61
N VAL A 22 0.62 0.53 -3.74
CA VAL A 22 0.15 1.89 -4.06
C VAL A 22 -0.60 2.43 -2.86
N ASP A 23 -0.24 3.65 -2.44
CA ASP A 23 -0.80 4.38 -1.31
C ASP A 23 -0.89 3.49 -0.06
N PRO A 24 0.26 3.19 0.61
CA PRO A 24 0.34 2.25 1.72
C PRO A 24 -0.53 2.58 2.94
N GLY A 25 -1.21 3.73 2.94
CA GLY A 25 -2.08 4.18 4.01
C GLY A 25 -1.30 4.85 5.15
N PRO A 26 -1.98 5.22 6.24
CA PRO A 26 -1.36 5.86 7.40
C PRO A 26 -0.52 4.86 8.24
N LEU A 27 0.22 5.39 9.22
CA LEU A 27 0.92 4.62 10.27
C LEU A 27 -0.05 3.97 11.26
N ASP A 28 -0.90 3.09 10.75
CA ASP A 28 -1.73 2.19 11.54
C ASP A 28 -1.14 0.79 11.51
N ASP A 29 -0.72 0.26 12.67
CA ASP A 29 0.00 -1.01 12.76
C ASP A 29 -0.82 -2.19 12.21
N GLY A 30 -2.15 -2.17 12.40
CA GLY A 30 -3.04 -3.23 11.92
C GLY A 30 -3.15 -3.24 10.40
N HIS A 31 -3.36 -2.06 9.82
CA HIS A 31 -3.35 -1.85 8.37
C HIS A 31 -2.01 -2.24 7.74
N LEU A 32 -0.90 -1.76 8.31
CA LEU A 32 0.44 -2.07 7.80
C LEU A 32 0.76 -3.57 7.90
N ALA A 33 0.29 -4.26 8.94
CA ALA A 33 0.42 -5.71 9.04
C ALA A 33 -0.33 -6.43 7.91
N ALA A 34 -1.59 -6.06 7.65
CA ALA A 34 -2.38 -6.63 6.57
C ALA A 34 -1.76 -6.38 5.19
N VAL A 35 -1.26 -5.17 4.95
CA VAL A 35 -0.54 -4.82 3.71
C VAL A 35 0.73 -5.64 3.56
N ARG A 36 1.53 -5.79 4.62
CA ARG A 36 2.76 -6.62 4.59
C ARG A 36 2.46 -8.08 4.28
N GLU A 37 1.41 -8.65 4.89
CA GLU A 37 0.98 -10.02 4.64
C GLU A 37 0.59 -10.23 3.17
N ALA A 38 -0.26 -9.35 2.62
CA ALA A 38 -0.68 -9.44 1.23
C ALA A 38 0.45 -9.15 0.23
N ALA A 39 1.29 -8.17 0.52
CA ALA A 39 2.31 -7.68 -0.40
C ALA A 39 3.54 -8.58 -0.51
N GLY A 40 3.88 -9.36 0.51
CA GLY A 40 5.09 -10.17 0.52
C GLY A 40 6.34 -9.33 0.20
N ARG A 41 7.11 -9.71 -0.81
CA ARG A 41 8.34 -8.99 -1.19
C ARG A 41 8.02 -7.74 -2.02
N VAL A 42 7.99 -6.57 -1.38
CA VAL A 42 7.75 -5.29 -2.07
C VAL A 42 8.99 -4.88 -2.88
N GLY A 43 8.79 -4.53 -4.15
CA GLY A 43 9.83 -4.02 -5.04
C GLY A 43 9.73 -2.52 -5.32
N LEU A 44 8.55 -1.93 -5.13
CA LEU A 44 8.25 -0.53 -5.38
C LEU A 44 7.05 -0.09 -4.53
N VAL A 45 7.12 1.13 -4.01
CA VAL A 45 5.98 1.85 -3.41
C VAL A 45 5.67 3.05 -4.30
N VAL A 46 4.40 3.26 -4.62
CA VAL A 46 3.93 4.39 -5.43
C VAL A 46 2.94 5.19 -4.60
N LEU A 47 3.12 6.50 -4.60
CA LEU A 47 2.15 7.43 -4.04
C LEU A 47 1.41 8.09 -5.20
N THR A 48 0.09 8.02 -5.20
CA THR A 48 -0.73 8.68 -6.24
C THR A 48 -0.60 10.20 -6.17
N HIS A 49 -0.44 10.73 -4.95
CA HIS A 49 -0.19 12.14 -4.67
C HIS A 49 0.35 12.31 -3.24
N ARG A 50 0.62 13.57 -2.85
CA ARG A 50 1.24 13.91 -1.56
C ARG A 50 0.20 14.37 -0.53
N HIS A 51 -0.64 13.45 -0.07
CA HIS A 51 -1.43 13.65 1.15
C HIS A 51 -0.88 12.77 2.29
N HIS A 52 -1.07 13.24 3.52
CA HIS A 52 -0.51 12.62 4.72
C HIS A 52 -1.02 11.19 4.91
N ASP A 53 -2.29 10.93 4.61
CA ASP A 53 -2.92 9.61 4.73
C ASP A 53 -2.40 8.56 3.72
N HIS A 54 -1.47 8.92 2.83
CA HIS A 54 -0.83 8.01 1.89
C HIS A 54 0.65 7.70 2.19
N SER A 55 1.32 8.46 3.06
CA SER A 55 2.80 8.52 3.05
C SER A 55 3.49 8.57 4.40
N GLU A 56 2.78 8.29 5.49
CA GLU A 56 3.37 8.20 6.83
C GLU A 56 4.04 6.85 7.10
#